data_AF-A0A951H747-F1
#
_entry.id   AF-A0A951H747-F1
#
_cell.length_a   1.000
_cell.length_b   1.000
_cell.length_c   1.000
_cell.angle_alpha   90.00
_cell.angle_beta   90.00
_cell.angle_gamma   90.00
#
_symmetry.space_group_name_H-M   'P 1'
#
loop_
_entity.id
_entity.type
_entity.pdbx_description
1 polymer ?
#
loop_
_entity_poly.entity_id
_entity_poly.type
_entity_poly.pdbx_seq_one_letter_code
_entity_poly.pdbx_strand_id
1 'polypeptide(L)' 'MKFMRQLKNRLGIVGELFVFLGKRKLWWMIPMFVILIGFGVILILAQTTPLGPFIYTLF' A
#
# COMPACT_ATOMS: atom_id res chain seq x y z
N MET A 1 7.83 -0.48 26.78
CA MET A 1 6.38 -0.61 26.52
C MET A 1 5.74 0.57 25.75
N LYS A 2 6.32 1.78 25.73
CA LYS A 2 5.79 2.94 24.95
C LYS A 2 5.72 2.70 23.43
N PHE A 3 6.66 1.93 22.88
CA PHE A 3 6.77 1.64 21.45
C PHE A 3 5.53 0.93 20.87
N MET A 4 5.06 -0.15 21.52
CA MET A 4 3.86 -0.86 21.08
C MET A 4 2.59 0.00 21.13
N ARG A 5 2.48 0.89 22.12
CA ARG A 5 1.36 1.82 22.21
C ARG A 5 1.38 2.85 21.09
N GLN A 6 2.56 3.32 20.69
CA GLN A 6 2.70 4.23 19.56
C GLN A 6 2.38 3.54 18.21
N LEU A 7 2.81 2.29 18.03
CA LEU A 7 2.45 1.50 16.86
C LEU A 7 0.94 1.29 16.76
N LYS A 8 0.29 0.89 17.87
CA LYS A 8 -1.16 0.74 17.94
C LYS A 8 -1.89 2.04 17.58
N ASN A 9 -1.43 3.17 18.09
CA ASN A 9 -2.03 4.47 17.78
C ASN A 9 -1.85 4.85 16.30
N ARG A 10 -0.68 4.61 15.71
CA ARG A 10 -0.43 4.87 14.28
C ARG A 10 -1.29 4.00 13.37
N LEU A 11 -1.45 2.73 13.70
CA LEU A 11 -2.34 1.81 12.98
C LEU A 11 -3.82 2.22 13.13
N GLY A 12 -4.21 2.76 14.29
CA GLY A 12 -5.54 3.33 14.52
C GLY A 12 -5.90 4.46 13.54
N ILE A 13 -4.95 5.36 13.27
CA ILE A 13 -5.14 6.48 12.31
C ILE A 13 -5.44 5.96 10.90
N VAL A 14 -4.77 4.89 10.47
CA VAL A 14 -5.04 4.26 9.16
C VAL A 14 -6.46 3.70 9.12
N GLY A 15 -6.92 3.04 10.19
CA GLY A 15 -8.30 2.57 10.30
C GLY A 15 -9.34 3.70 10.23
N GLU A 16 -9.08 4.82 10.92
CA GLU A 16 -9.94 6.01 10.87
C GLU A 16 -10.04 6.61 9.46
N LEU A 17 -8.93 6.59 8.70
CA LEU A 17 -8.91 7.01 7.30
C LEU A 17 -9.84 6.13 6.45
N PHE A 18 -9.78 4.81 6.59
CA PHE A 18 -10.65 3.90 5.83
C PHE A 18 -12.14 4.06 6.21
N VAL A 19 -12.44 4.28 7.49
CA VAL A 19 -13.79 4.60 7.94
C VAL A 19 -14.30 5.91 7.33
N PHE A 20 -13.45 6.93 7.25
CA PHE A 20 -13.78 8.20 6.60
C PHE A 20 -14.05 8.04 5.10
N LEU A 21 -13.21 7.26 4.40
CA LEU A 21 -13.39 6.97 2.97
C LEU A 21 -14.72 6.24 2.70
N GLY A 22 -15.06 5.25 3.55
CA GLY A 22 -16.34 4.54 3.48
C GLY A 22 -17.54 5.45 3.73
N LYS A 23 -17.47 6.34 4.75
CA LYS A 23 -18.51 7.34 5.04
C LYS A 23 -18.76 8.30 3.87
N ARG A 24 -17.72 8.67 3.13
CA ARG A 24 -17.82 9.52 1.93
C ARG A 24 -18.16 8.76 0.65
N LYS A 25 -18.39 7.44 0.72
CA LYS A 25 -18.58 6.55 -0.43
C LYS A 25 -17.47 6.64 -1.48
N LEU A 26 -16.23 6.92 -1.06
CA LEU A 26 -15.06 6.97 -1.95
C LEU A 26 -14.52 5.56 -2.27
N TRP A 27 -15.42 4.61 -2.56
CA TRP A 27 -15.09 3.22 -2.88
C TRP A 27 -14.21 3.09 -4.13
N TRP A 28 -14.27 4.08 -5.00
CA TRP A 28 -13.44 4.22 -6.20
C TRP A 28 -11.94 4.36 -5.88
N MET A 29 -11.56 4.70 -4.65
CA MET A 29 -10.16 4.76 -4.25
C MET A 29 -9.54 3.38 -4.00
N ILE A 30 -10.36 2.36 -3.73
CA ILE A 30 -9.89 0.98 -3.51
C ILE A 30 -9.09 0.47 -4.71
N PRO A 31 -9.59 0.53 -5.97
CA PRO A 31 -8.81 0.07 -7.12
C PRO A 31 -7.50 0.86 -7.30
N MET A 32 -7.47 2.16 -6.99
CA MET A 32 -6.23 2.95 -7.02
C MET A 32 -5.20 2.44 -5.99
N PHE A 33 -5.62 2.17 -4.76
CA PHE A 33 -4.74 1.59 -3.73
C PHE A 33 -4.25 0.19 -4.11
N VAL A 34 -5.10 -0.64 -4.71
CA VAL A 34 -4.73 -1.98 -5.20
C VAL A 34 -3.63 -1.88 -6.25
N ILE A 35 -3.77 -0.98 -7.22
CA ILE A 35 -2.77 -0.77 -8.27
C ILE A 35 -1.45 -0.27 -7.66
N LEU A 36 -1.49 0.70 -6.75
CA LEU A 36 -0.29 1.23 -6.07
C LEU A 36 0.46 0.16 -5.27
N ILE A 37 -0.27 -0.64 -4.49
CA ILE A 37 0.33 -1.76 -3.74
C ILE A 37 0.86 -2.81 -4.71
N GLY A 38 0.12 -3.11 -5.78
CA GLY A 38 0.53 -4.01 -6.86
C GLY A 38 1.86 -3.59 -7.48
N PHE A 39 2.02 -2.31 -7.83
CA PHE A 39 3.30 -1.77 -8.29
C PHE A 39 4.40 -1.90 -7.23
N GLY A 40 4.11 -1.60 -5.95
CA GLY A 40 5.07 -1.81 -4.86
C GLY A 40 5.56 -3.25 -4.77
N VAL A 41 4.65 -4.23 -4.86
CA VAL A 41 4.99 -5.66 -4.89
C VAL A 41 5.81 -6.00 -6.12
N ILE A 42 5.39 -5.56 -7.31
CA ILE A 42 6.12 -5.79 -8.56
C ILE A 42 7.54 -5.23 -8.46
N LEU A 43 7.73 -4.03 -7.91
CA LEU A 43 9.06 -3.42 -7.75
C LEU A 43 9.95 -4.18 -6.78
N ILE A 44 9.40 -4.73 -5.69
CA ILE A 44 10.16 -5.58 -4.75
C ILE A 44 10.58 -6.89 -5.43
N LEU A 45 9.67 -7.50 -6.20
CA LEU A 45 9.94 -8.73 -6.96
C LEU A 45 10.91 -8.48 -8.13
N ALA A 46 10.85 -7.31 -8.76
CA ALA A 46 11.76 -6.91 -9.84
C ALA A 46 13.23 -6.92 -9.42
N GLN A 47 13.50 -6.49 -8.19
CA GLN A 47 14.86 -6.41 -7.65
C GLN A 47 15.42 -7.78 -7.25
N THR A 48 14.55 -8.76 -6.97
CA THR A 48 14.92 -10.06 -6.39
C THR A 48 14.85 -11.22 -7.38
N THR A 49 14.34 -10.99 -8.60
CA THR A 49 14.13 -12.04 -9.60
C THR A 49 15.04 -11.85 -10.83
N PRO A 50 15.46 -12.93 -11.52
CA PRO A 50 16.15 -12.85 -12.82
C PRO A 50 15.35 -12.13 -13.91
N LEU A 51 14.07 -11.81 -13.64
CA LEU A 51 13.17 -11.08 -14.52
C LEU A 51 13.32 -9.55 -14.43
N GLY A 52 14.11 -9.04 -13.48
CA GLY A 52 14.42 -7.61 -13.33
C GLY A 52 14.78 -6.88 -14.64
N PRO A 53 15.62 -7.45 -15.53
CA PRO A 53 15.94 -6.86 -16.84
C PRO A 53 14.73 -6.54 -17.73
N PHE A 54 13.66 -7.33 -17.68
CA PHE A 54 12.45 -7.11 -18.49
C PHE A 54 11.55 -6.01 -17.91
N ILE A 55 11.68 -5.72 -16.61
CA ILE A 55 10.96 -4.61 -15.98
C ILE A 55 11.63 -3.28 -16.36
N TYR A 56 12.96 -3.25 -16.47
CA TYR A 56 13.67 -2.05 -16.95
C TYR A 56 13.33 -1.66 -18.39
N THR A 57 12.81 -2.57 -19.22
CA THR A 57 12.41 -2.22 -20.59
C THR A 57 11.03 -1.57 -20.68
N LEU A 58 10.22 -1.62 -19.61
CA LEU A 58 8.90 -1.00 -19.55
C LEU A 58 8.93 0.44 -19.02
N PHE A 59 10.09 0.91 -18.55
CA PHE A 59 10.34 2.25 -18.00
C PHE A 59 11.46 2.93 -18.78
#